data_AF-A0A1Y2K223-F1
#
_entry.id   AF-A0A1Y2K223-F1
#
_cell.length_a   1.000
_cell.length_b   1.000
_cell.length_c   1.000
_cell.angle_alpha   90.00
_cell.angle_beta   90.00
_cell.angle_gamma   90.00
#
_symmetry.space_group_name_H-M   'P 1'
#
loop_
_entity.id
_entity.type
_entity.pdbx_description
1 polymer ?
#
loop_
_entity_poly.entity_id
_entity_poly.type
_entity_poly.pdbx_seq_one_letter_code
_entity_poly.pdbx_strand_id
1 'polypeptide(L)'
;MIAGGVAMNADEARADMASGLAMANTCAGCHGTDGMANGPAMPNIAGQPANYLIPVMKEFRSGERYSTIMGRIAKGYSDAEIEALSKAVAGWKWTGGAENPKLAMKTGETIAMVKPALAAEGEKLAKEMKCTKCHEDGGKSTEDDMPRVAGQHLDYLLFKMEDYKDEALKMPQPKKMKKRMDKASAKELEAISHFWAANK
;
A
#
# COMPACT_ATOMS: atom_id res chain seq x y z
N MET A 1 45.04 -23.01 -2.43
CA MET A 1 44.08 -22.06 -1.82
C MET A 1 42.69 -22.62 -2.08
N ILE A 2 42.04 -23.18 -1.06
CA ILE A 2 40.70 -23.78 -1.20
C ILE A 2 39.70 -22.63 -1.25
N ALA A 3 39.05 -22.46 -2.40
CA ALA A 3 37.98 -21.48 -2.60
C ALA A 3 36.80 -21.86 -1.69
N GLY A 4 36.48 -21.00 -0.74
CA GLY A 4 35.29 -21.13 0.10
C GLY A 4 34.04 -20.85 -0.74
N GLY A 5 33.33 -21.91 -1.11
CA GLY A 5 31.98 -21.79 -1.63
C GLY A 5 31.06 -21.36 -0.49
N VAL A 6 30.51 -20.15 -0.57
CA VAL A 6 29.41 -19.73 0.29
C VAL A 6 28.22 -20.64 -0.05
N ALA A 7 27.80 -21.47 0.90
CA ALA A 7 26.61 -22.28 0.74
C ALA A 7 25.39 -21.35 0.69
N MET A 8 24.82 -21.17 -0.49
CA MET A 8 23.52 -20.52 -0.65
C MET A 8 22.44 -21.44 -0.08
N ASN A 9 21.55 -20.89 0.75
CA ASN A 9 20.43 -21.64 1.29
C ASN A 9 19.32 -21.81 0.24
N ALA A 10 18.46 -22.81 0.43
CA ALA A 10 17.41 -23.14 -0.53
C ALA A 10 16.47 -21.96 -0.84
N ASP A 11 16.24 -21.06 0.13
CA ASP A 11 15.46 -19.84 -0.05
C ASP A 11 16.14 -18.81 -0.95
N GLU A 12 17.46 -18.66 -0.82
CA GLU A 12 18.28 -17.79 -1.67
C GLU A 12 18.37 -18.37 -3.09
N ALA A 13 18.51 -19.69 -3.21
CA ALA A 13 18.47 -20.39 -4.49
C ALA A 13 17.10 -20.24 -5.18
N ARG A 14 15.98 -20.28 -4.45
CA ARG A 14 14.65 -20.07 -5.03
C ARG A 14 14.43 -18.62 -5.47
N ALA A 15 14.92 -17.65 -4.70
CA ALA A 15 14.89 -16.23 -5.05
C ALA A 15 15.79 -15.89 -6.25
N ASP A 16 16.91 -16.59 -6.43
CA ASP A 16 17.80 -16.45 -7.59
C ASP A 16 17.21 -17.09 -8.86
N MET A 17 16.53 -18.23 -8.71
CA MET A 17 15.93 -18.98 -9.82
C MET A 17 14.64 -18.33 -10.38
N ALA A 18 13.88 -17.61 -9.56
CA ALA A 18 12.71 -16.86 -10.00
C ALA A 18 12.95 -15.36 -9.80
N SER A 19 13.04 -14.59 -10.89
CA SER A 19 13.26 -13.15 -10.78
C SER A 19 12.18 -12.49 -9.92
N GLY A 20 12.54 -11.45 -9.15
CA GLY A 20 11.58 -10.69 -8.35
C GLY A 20 10.37 -10.20 -9.16
N LEU A 21 10.57 -9.91 -10.45
CA LEU A 21 9.51 -9.58 -11.40
C LEU A 21 8.57 -10.76 -11.70
N ALA A 22 9.10 -11.97 -11.91
CA ALA A 22 8.28 -13.16 -12.15
C ALA A 22 7.41 -13.48 -10.93
N MET A 23 7.94 -13.31 -9.72
CA MET A 23 7.16 -13.43 -8.48
C MET A 23 6.13 -12.31 -8.34
N ALA A 24 6.50 -11.06 -8.60
CA ALA A 24 5.58 -9.93 -8.52
C ALA A 24 4.39 -10.08 -9.49
N ASN A 25 4.58 -10.70 -10.66
CA ASN A 25 3.51 -10.97 -11.61
C ASN A 25 2.41 -11.89 -11.06
N THR A 26 2.68 -12.71 -10.03
CA THR A 26 1.62 -13.53 -9.40
C THR A 26 0.62 -12.68 -8.61
N CYS A 27 0.98 -11.44 -8.27
CA CYS A 27 0.13 -10.49 -7.54
C CYS A 27 -0.94 -9.85 -8.45
N ALA A 28 -0.77 -9.96 -9.78
CA ALA A 28 -1.59 -9.26 -10.76
C ALA A 28 -3.07 -9.63 -10.73
N GLY A 29 -3.40 -10.85 -10.29
CA GLY A 29 -4.79 -11.30 -10.18
C GLY A 29 -5.64 -10.41 -9.25
N CYS A 30 -5.01 -9.83 -8.22
CA CYS A 30 -5.70 -8.97 -7.25
C CYS A 30 -5.27 -7.50 -7.35
N HIS A 31 -3.98 -7.25 -7.64
CA HIS A 31 -3.41 -5.90 -7.67
C HIS A 31 -3.24 -5.33 -9.08
N GLY A 32 -3.70 -6.03 -10.12
CA GLY A 32 -3.55 -5.65 -11.52
C GLY A 32 -2.15 -5.91 -12.08
N THR A 33 -2.06 -6.03 -13.42
CA THR A 33 -0.84 -6.47 -14.14
C THR A 33 0.42 -5.69 -13.77
N ASP A 34 0.31 -4.37 -13.59
CA ASP A 34 1.43 -3.50 -13.24
C ASP A 34 1.35 -3.01 -11.79
N GLY A 35 0.63 -3.73 -10.92
CA GLY A 35 0.36 -3.30 -9.54
C GLY A 35 -0.63 -2.14 -9.43
N MET A 36 -1.38 -1.87 -10.50
CA MET A 36 -2.49 -0.91 -10.54
C MET A 36 -3.81 -1.69 -10.54
N ALA A 37 -4.46 -1.76 -9.38
CA ALA A 37 -5.59 -2.65 -9.15
C ALA A 37 -6.86 -2.18 -9.87
N ASN A 38 -7.64 -3.14 -10.35
CA ASN A 38 -8.98 -2.90 -10.91
C ASN A 38 -10.00 -2.95 -9.76
N GLY A 39 -10.92 -1.99 -9.71
CA GLY A 39 -11.96 -1.92 -8.67
C GLY A 39 -11.55 -1.08 -7.45
N PRO A 40 -12.47 -0.85 -6.49
CA PRO A 40 -12.37 0.29 -5.57
C PRO A 40 -11.64 0.02 -4.25
N ALA A 41 -11.37 -1.24 -3.90
CA ALA A 41 -10.87 -1.60 -2.57
C ALA A 41 -9.53 -2.36 -2.56
N MET A 42 -9.15 -2.97 -3.68
CA MET A 42 -7.82 -3.57 -3.80
C MET A 42 -6.78 -2.47 -3.97
N PRO A 43 -5.70 -2.41 -3.17
CA PRO A 43 -4.77 -1.30 -3.29
C PRO A 43 -3.89 -1.40 -4.52
N ASN A 44 -3.56 -0.24 -5.07
CA ASN A 44 -2.40 -0.06 -5.94
C ASN A 44 -1.13 -0.29 -5.12
N ILE A 45 -0.25 -1.15 -5.63
CA ILE A 45 1.06 -1.47 -5.04
C ILE A 45 2.21 -0.96 -5.89
N ALA A 46 1.97 -0.65 -7.17
CA ALA A 46 2.97 -0.13 -8.10
C ALA A 46 3.74 1.04 -7.49
N GLY A 47 5.06 1.08 -7.60
CA GLY A 47 5.85 2.24 -7.17
C GLY A 47 5.78 2.56 -5.68
N GLN A 48 5.22 1.67 -4.85
CA GLN A 48 5.35 1.80 -3.41
C GLN A 48 6.80 1.54 -2.99
N PRO A 49 7.34 2.29 -2.02
CA PRO A 49 8.74 2.12 -1.62
C PRO A 49 9.04 0.71 -1.11
N ALA A 50 10.16 0.14 -1.54
CA ALA A 50 10.56 -1.20 -1.10
C ALA A 50 10.78 -1.27 0.42
N ASN A 51 11.35 -0.21 1.02
CA ASN A 51 11.58 -0.14 2.46
C ASN A 51 10.27 -0.05 3.26
N TYR A 52 9.16 0.36 2.64
CA TYR A 52 7.81 0.23 3.20
C TYR A 52 7.22 -1.17 2.98
N LEU A 53 7.33 -1.73 1.76
CA LEU A 53 6.71 -3.01 1.41
C LEU A 53 7.32 -4.22 2.13
N ILE A 54 8.64 -4.24 2.31
CA ILE A 54 9.35 -5.34 2.97
C ILE A 54 8.83 -5.59 4.39
N PRO A 55 8.83 -4.59 5.31
CA PRO A 55 8.29 -4.80 6.65
C PRO A 55 6.80 -5.14 6.61
N VAL A 56 5.99 -4.49 5.76
CA VAL A 56 4.56 -4.80 5.64
C VAL A 56 4.32 -6.27 5.27
N MET A 57 5.07 -6.82 4.32
CA MET A 57 4.96 -8.23 3.93
C MET A 57 5.42 -9.16 5.05
N LYS A 58 6.49 -8.82 5.77
CA LYS A 58 6.96 -9.59 6.94
C LYS A 58 5.93 -9.57 8.07
N GLU A 59 5.32 -8.42 8.34
CA GLU A 59 4.25 -8.24 9.33
C GLU A 59 2.97 -9.01 8.96
N PHE A 60 2.59 -9.04 7.68
CA PHE A 60 1.51 -9.91 7.22
C PHE A 60 1.85 -11.39 7.43
N ARG A 61 3.08 -11.80 7.10
CA ARG A 61 3.53 -13.19 7.23
C ARG A 61 3.52 -13.66 8.68
N SER A 62 4.01 -12.83 9.61
CA SER A 62 4.03 -13.11 11.05
C SER A 62 2.64 -13.02 11.69
N GLY A 63 1.70 -12.31 11.05
CA GLY A 63 0.39 -12.00 11.60
C GLY A 63 0.39 -10.82 12.57
N GLU A 64 1.49 -10.08 12.65
CA GLU A 64 1.58 -8.83 13.43
C GLU A 64 0.67 -7.76 12.83
N ARG A 65 0.61 -7.68 11.49
CA ARG A 65 -0.33 -6.81 10.78
C ARG A 65 -1.57 -7.58 10.37
N TYR A 66 -2.72 -7.08 10.78
CA TYR A 66 -4.00 -7.64 10.35
C TYR A 66 -4.21 -7.55 8.83
N SER A 67 -4.78 -8.62 8.27
CA SER A 67 -5.24 -8.68 6.89
C SER A 67 -6.31 -9.73 6.70
N THR A 68 -7.13 -9.56 5.67
CA THR A 68 -8.16 -10.53 5.26
C THR A 68 -7.57 -11.72 4.50
N ILE A 69 -6.60 -11.45 3.61
CA ILE A 69 -5.98 -12.45 2.73
C ILE A 69 -4.44 -12.39 2.72
N MET A 70 -3.85 -11.20 2.83
CA MET A 70 -2.40 -11.04 2.62
C MET A 70 -1.53 -11.83 3.60
N GLY A 71 -1.96 -12.07 4.84
CA GLY A 71 -1.22 -12.91 5.77
C GLY A 71 -1.15 -14.37 5.35
N ARG A 72 -2.13 -14.89 4.60
CA ARG A 72 -2.06 -16.22 3.99
C ARG A 72 -1.12 -16.24 2.79
N ILE A 73 -1.16 -15.19 1.97
CA ILE A 73 -0.29 -15.04 0.79
C ILE A 73 1.18 -14.90 1.22
N ALA A 74 1.46 -14.02 2.17
CA ALA A 74 2.81 -13.72 2.63
C ALA A 74 3.53 -14.92 3.25
N LYS A 75 2.79 -15.91 3.80
CA LYS A 75 3.35 -17.18 4.29
C LYS A 75 4.01 -18.04 3.21
N GLY A 76 3.68 -17.81 1.93
CA GLY A 76 4.31 -18.51 0.81
C GLY A 76 5.68 -17.96 0.40
N TYR A 77 6.16 -16.89 1.03
CA TYR A 77 7.40 -16.21 0.64
C TYR A 77 8.42 -16.16 1.79
N SER A 78 9.67 -16.48 1.45
CA SER A 78 10.86 -16.33 2.29
C SER A 78 11.27 -14.85 2.40
N ASP A 79 12.27 -14.56 3.24
CA ASP A 79 12.80 -13.20 3.39
C ASP A 79 13.42 -12.68 2.08
N ALA A 80 14.25 -13.50 1.44
CA ALA A 80 14.89 -13.15 0.17
C ALA A 80 13.85 -12.84 -0.92
N GLU A 81 12.73 -13.58 -0.94
CA GLU A 81 11.68 -13.40 -1.93
C GLU A 81 10.82 -12.18 -1.65
N ILE A 82 10.47 -11.93 -0.38
CA ILE A 82 9.79 -10.69 0.04
C ILE A 82 10.62 -9.47 -0.37
N GLU A 83 11.94 -9.53 -0.18
CA GLU A 83 12.83 -8.45 -0.62
C GLU A 83 12.84 -8.32 -2.15
N ALA A 84 12.97 -9.42 -2.88
CA ALA A 84 13.01 -9.42 -4.34
C ALA A 84 11.71 -8.90 -4.96
N LEU A 85 10.54 -9.37 -4.50
CA LEU A 85 9.24 -8.92 -5.01
C LEU A 85 8.96 -7.46 -4.63
N SER A 86 9.34 -7.04 -3.41
CA SER A 86 9.11 -5.65 -2.97
C SER A 86 9.93 -4.66 -3.79
N LYS A 87 11.20 -5.00 -4.08
CA LYS A 87 12.06 -4.22 -4.97
C LYS A 87 11.52 -4.17 -6.40
N ALA A 88 11.00 -5.29 -6.91
CA ALA A 88 10.40 -5.33 -8.24
C ALA A 88 9.17 -4.42 -8.36
N VAL A 89 8.24 -4.52 -7.40
CA VAL A 89 7.01 -3.70 -7.36
C VAL A 89 7.33 -2.22 -7.17
N ALA A 90 8.35 -1.88 -6.37
CA ALA A 90 8.81 -0.51 -6.20
C ALA A 90 9.34 0.12 -7.50
N GLY A 91 9.86 -0.70 -8.42
CA GLY A 91 10.28 -0.27 -9.76
C GLY A 91 9.12 -0.07 -10.75
N TRP A 92 7.91 -0.51 -10.42
CA TRP A 92 6.76 -0.33 -11.29
C TRP A 92 6.30 1.12 -11.32
N LYS A 93 5.82 1.55 -12.49
CA LYS A 93 5.37 2.92 -12.68
C LYS A 93 3.97 3.08 -12.08
N TRP A 94 3.85 4.01 -11.12
CA TRP A 94 2.54 4.52 -10.73
C TRP A 94 1.93 5.33 -11.89
N THR A 95 0.94 4.76 -12.58
CA THR A 95 0.31 5.42 -13.75
C THR A 95 -0.85 6.35 -13.38
N GLY A 96 -1.03 6.64 -12.09
CA GLY A 96 -2.12 7.43 -11.55
C GLY A 96 -3.30 6.54 -11.16
N GLY A 97 -3.58 6.43 -9.87
CA GLY A 97 -4.94 6.28 -9.39
C GLY A 97 -5.44 7.64 -8.90
N ALA A 98 -6.74 7.72 -8.59
CA ALA A 98 -7.65 8.78 -9.03
C ALA A 98 -8.09 8.56 -10.49
N GLU A 99 -9.00 7.60 -10.66
CA GLU A 99 -9.91 7.52 -11.82
C GLU A 99 -9.26 7.31 -13.19
N ASN A 100 -9.33 6.09 -13.71
CA ASN A 100 -9.51 5.95 -15.15
C ASN A 100 -11.02 5.93 -15.41
N PRO A 101 -11.67 7.06 -15.77
CA PRO A 101 -13.09 7.08 -16.08
C PRO A 101 -13.46 6.08 -17.19
N LYS A 102 -12.51 5.69 -18.07
CA LYS A 102 -12.73 4.64 -19.08
C LYS A 102 -12.79 3.22 -18.50
N LEU A 103 -12.21 2.99 -17.33
CA LEU A 103 -12.26 1.69 -16.64
C LEU A 103 -13.54 1.55 -15.81
N ALA A 104 -13.93 2.61 -15.09
CA ALA A 104 -15.22 2.69 -14.38
C ALA A 104 -16.42 2.57 -15.35
N MET A 105 -16.33 3.15 -16.54
CA MET A 105 -17.35 3.04 -17.59
C MET A 105 -17.43 1.64 -18.22
N LYS A 106 -16.38 0.81 -18.11
CA LYS A 106 -16.37 -0.56 -18.67
C LYS A 106 -16.96 -1.61 -17.72
N THR A 107 -16.85 -1.44 -16.41
CA THR A 107 -17.25 -2.49 -15.44
C THR A 107 -18.64 -2.29 -14.86
N GLY A 108 -19.25 -1.10 -14.97
CA GLY A 108 -20.62 -0.86 -14.51
C GLY A 108 -20.83 -0.91 -13.00
N GLU A 109 -19.76 -1.13 -12.23
CA GLU A 109 -19.77 -1.09 -10.76
C GLU A 109 -19.68 0.35 -10.28
N THR A 110 -20.59 0.76 -9.39
CA THR A 110 -20.54 2.06 -8.71
C THR A 110 -19.38 2.08 -7.71
N ILE A 111 -18.17 2.28 -8.22
CA ILE A 111 -17.00 2.70 -7.45
C ILE A 111 -17.39 4.00 -6.73
N ALA A 112 -17.15 4.12 -5.43
CA ALA A 112 -17.36 5.38 -4.72
C ALA A 112 -16.50 6.47 -5.40
N MET A 113 -17.15 7.32 -6.19
CA MET A 113 -16.48 8.39 -6.93
C MET A 113 -15.90 9.40 -5.94
N VAL A 114 -14.69 9.90 -6.22
CA VAL A 114 -14.10 10.96 -5.42
C VAL A 114 -15.03 12.18 -5.47
N LYS A 115 -15.45 12.68 -4.31
CA LYS A 115 -16.31 13.85 -4.21
C LYS A 115 -15.43 15.09 -4.04
N PRO A 116 -15.41 16.05 -4.99
CA PRO A 116 -14.49 17.19 -4.93
C PRO A 116 -14.64 18.06 -3.68
N ALA A 117 -15.87 18.23 -3.19
CA ALA A 117 -16.13 18.98 -1.95
C ALA A 117 -15.48 18.32 -0.73
N LEU A 118 -15.60 16.99 -0.60
CA LEU A 118 -14.96 16.24 0.48
C LEU A 118 -13.45 16.17 0.32
N ALA A 119 -12.93 16.12 -0.91
CA ALA A 119 -11.49 16.19 -1.15
C ALA A 119 -10.90 17.54 -0.70
N ALA A 120 -11.59 18.65 -0.98
CA ALA A 120 -11.17 19.98 -0.54
C ALA A 120 -11.24 20.16 0.99
N GLU A 121 -12.25 19.58 1.64
CA GLU A 121 -12.34 19.52 3.11
C GLU A 121 -11.23 18.64 3.71
N GLY A 122 -11.01 17.46 3.12
CA GLY A 122 -9.97 16.52 3.50
C GLY A 122 -8.57 17.10 3.43
N GLU A 123 -8.29 17.95 2.45
CA GLU A 123 -7.01 18.66 2.35
C GLU A 123 -6.77 19.57 3.56
N LYS A 124 -7.78 20.35 3.96
CA LYS A 124 -7.70 21.23 5.13
C LYS A 124 -7.45 20.42 6.39
N LEU A 125 -8.24 19.36 6.61
CA LEU A 125 -8.11 18.46 7.74
C LEU A 125 -6.73 17.78 7.78
N ALA A 126 -6.24 17.28 6.64
CA ALA A 126 -4.93 16.65 6.55
C ALA A 126 -3.80 17.62 6.96
N LYS A 127 -3.90 18.90 6.60
CA LYS A 127 -2.95 19.96 7.01
C LYS A 127 -3.07 20.27 8.51
N GLU A 128 -4.28 20.47 9.02
CA GLU A 128 -4.55 20.77 10.43
C GLU A 128 -4.10 19.64 11.36
N MET A 129 -4.39 18.39 10.99
CA MET A 129 -3.94 17.18 11.68
C MET A 129 -2.46 16.87 11.44
N LYS A 130 -1.78 17.67 10.60
CA LYS A 130 -0.36 17.57 10.24
C LYS A 130 -0.01 16.26 9.53
N CYS A 131 -0.97 15.59 8.90
CA CYS A 131 -0.77 14.38 8.11
C CYS A 131 0.26 14.62 6.99
N THR A 132 0.20 15.80 6.36
CA THR A 132 1.10 16.21 5.28
C THR A 132 2.55 16.45 5.74
N LYS A 133 2.83 16.51 7.05
CA LYS A 133 4.21 16.57 7.55
C LYS A 133 5.01 15.28 7.32
N CYS A 134 4.33 14.16 7.07
CA CYS A 134 4.97 12.87 6.85
C CYS A 134 4.56 12.28 5.50
N HIS A 135 3.30 12.42 5.10
CA HIS A 135 2.84 11.95 3.79
C HIS A 135 3.06 12.97 2.67
N GLU A 136 3.65 14.13 2.98
CA GLU A 136 3.86 15.27 2.10
C GLU A 136 2.57 15.90 1.56
N ASP A 137 2.66 17.15 1.10
CA ASP A 137 1.56 17.84 0.43
C ASP A 137 1.36 17.19 -0.95
N GLY A 138 0.38 16.28 -1.02
CA GLY A 138 0.08 15.52 -2.22
C GLY A 138 0.12 14.00 -2.03
N GLY A 139 0.70 13.49 -0.94
CA GLY A 139 0.62 12.05 -0.59
C GLY A 139 1.71 11.18 -1.23
N LYS A 140 2.76 11.81 -1.78
CA LYS A 140 3.88 11.16 -2.48
C LYS A 140 5.16 11.33 -1.67
N SER A 141 5.22 10.71 -0.50
CA SER A 141 6.41 10.86 0.32
C SER A 141 7.67 10.45 -0.47
N THR A 142 8.70 11.26 -0.34
CA THR A 142 10.06 11.04 -0.84
C THR A 142 10.92 10.27 0.14
N GLU A 143 10.41 10.03 1.36
CA GLU A 143 11.04 9.17 2.35
C GLU A 143 10.72 7.71 2.04
N ASP A 144 11.76 6.89 1.92
CA ASP A 144 11.65 5.50 1.45
C ASP A 144 10.82 4.60 2.40
N ASP A 145 10.61 4.97 3.66
CA ASP A 145 9.82 4.19 4.63
C ASP A 145 8.36 4.64 4.74
N MET A 146 7.98 5.71 4.04
CA MET A 146 6.64 6.27 4.07
C MET A 146 5.83 5.82 2.85
N PRO A 147 4.62 5.25 3.04
CA PRO A 147 3.82 4.82 1.91
C PRO A 147 3.33 6.00 1.09
N ARG A 148 3.28 5.79 -0.22
CA ARG A 148 2.52 6.65 -1.11
C ARG A 148 1.03 6.45 -0.85
N VAL A 149 0.33 7.51 -0.48
CA VAL A 149 -1.13 7.53 -0.30
C VAL A 149 -1.85 8.22 -1.45
N ALA A 150 -1.11 9.02 -2.25
CA ALA A 150 -1.59 9.75 -3.40
C ALA A 150 -2.17 8.83 -4.48
N GLY A 151 -3.45 8.99 -4.76
CA GLY A 151 -4.14 8.32 -5.86
C GLY A 151 -4.49 6.87 -5.53
N GLN A 152 -4.34 6.48 -4.28
CA GLN A 152 -4.81 5.18 -3.85
C GLN A 152 -6.34 5.14 -3.93
N HIS A 153 -6.92 3.94 -4.06
CA HIS A 153 -8.36 3.81 -4.10
C HIS A 153 -9.03 4.32 -2.82
N LEU A 154 -10.16 5.00 -2.98
CA LEU A 154 -10.90 5.65 -1.90
C LEU A 154 -11.28 4.66 -0.80
N ASP A 155 -11.91 3.53 -1.17
CA ASP A 155 -12.41 2.57 -0.18
C ASP A 155 -11.24 1.91 0.55
N TYR A 156 -10.15 1.61 -0.17
CA TYR A 156 -8.93 1.11 0.50
C TYR A 156 -8.39 2.11 1.53
N LEU A 157 -8.31 3.39 1.18
CA LEU A 157 -7.81 4.42 2.10
C LEU A 157 -8.70 4.55 3.34
N LEU A 158 -10.02 4.54 3.15
CA LEU A 158 -10.99 4.61 4.22
C LEU A 158 -10.85 3.39 5.15
N PHE A 159 -10.94 2.19 4.60
CA PHE A 159 -10.83 0.95 5.38
C PHE A 159 -9.50 0.86 6.12
N LYS A 160 -8.39 1.29 5.51
CA LYS A 160 -7.10 1.26 6.18
C LYS A 160 -7.00 2.27 7.33
N MET A 161 -7.54 3.47 7.17
CA MET A 161 -7.54 4.45 8.25
C MET A 161 -8.45 4.01 9.41
N GLU A 162 -9.56 3.33 9.12
CA GLU A 162 -10.39 2.68 10.13
C GLU A 162 -9.64 1.52 10.82
N ASP A 163 -8.97 0.66 10.05
CA ASP A 163 -8.17 -0.44 10.60
C ASP A 163 -7.09 0.08 11.58
N TYR A 164 -6.45 1.21 11.26
CA TYR A 164 -5.46 1.84 12.13
C TYR A 164 -6.03 2.44 13.41
N LYS A 165 -7.33 2.73 13.46
CA LYS A 165 -8.01 3.18 14.68
C LYS A 165 -8.47 2.00 15.55
N ASP A 166 -8.71 0.85 14.94
CA ASP A 166 -9.16 -0.33 15.66
C ASP A 166 -8.00 -1.01 16.40
N GLU A 167 -7.98 -0.85 17.72
CA GLU A 167 -6.95 -1.44 18.56
C GLU A 167 -6.98 -2.99 18.55
N ALA A 168 -8.13 -3.60 18.21
CA ALA A 168 -8.25 -5.06 18.10
C ALA A 168 -7.51 -5.62 16.88
N LEU A 169 -7.37 -4.84 15.81
CA LEU A 169 -6.69 -5.25 14.57
C LEU A 169 -5.17 -5.14 14.65
N LYS A 170 -4.62 -4.63 15.76
CA LYS A 170 -3.17 -4.60 16.05
C LYS A 170 -2.31 -4.02 14.92
N MET A 171 -2.83 -3.05 14.18
CA MET A 171 -2.12 -2.50 13.01
C MET A 171 -0.81 -1.79 13.41
N PRO A 172 0.38 -2.26 12.95
CA PRO A 172 1.64 -1.61 13.24
C PRO A 172 1.70 -0.21 12.61
N GLN A 173 1.93 0.81 13.44
CA GLN A 173 1.98 2.21 13.02
C GLN A 173 2.88 3.07 13.92
N PRO A 174 3.48 4.15 13.39
CA PRO A 174 4.24 5.09 14.21
C PRO A 174 3.37 5.76 15.29
N LYS A 175 3.94 6.00 16.49
CA LYS A 175 3.23 6.65 17.62
C LYS A 175 2.57 7.99 17.23
N LYS A 176 3.21 8.77 16.36
CA LYS A 176 2.68 10.05 15.85
C LYS A 176 1.44 9.85 14.98
N MET A 177 1.42 8.80 14.16
CA MET A 177 0.26 8.44 13.33
C MET A 177 -0.88 7.95 14.23
N LYS A 178 -0.61 7.02 15.17
CA LYS A 178 -1.63 6.55 16.13
C LYS A 178 -2.32 7.72 16.83
N LYS A 179 -1.56 8.66 17.39
CA LYS A 179 -2.12 9.84 18.08
C LYS A 179 -3.02 10.71 17.18
N ARG A 180 -2.76 10.76 15.87
CA ARG A 180 -3.61 11.48 14.91
C ARG A 180 -4.87 10.66 14.59
N MET A 181 -4.71 9.38 14.32
CA MET A 181 -5.82 8.46 14.04
C MET A 181 -6.80 8.36 15.21
N ASP A 182 -6.30 8.27 16.45
CA ASP A 182 -7.12 8.23 17.67
C ASP A 182 -8.02 9.48 17.80
N LYS A 183 -7.58 10.63 17.28
CA LYS A 183 -8.31 11.91 17.35
C LYS A 183 -9.27 12.15 16.19
N ALA A 184 -9.04 11.53 15.03
CA ALA A 184 -9.88 11.72 13.85
C ALA A 184 -11.24 11.05 14.04
N SER A 185 -12.33 11.73 13.70
CA SER A 185 -13.65 11.11 13.53
C SER A 185 -13.74 10.34 12.21
N ALA A 186 -14.72 9.45 12.09
CA ALA A 186 -14.95 8.70 10.85
C ALA A 186 -15.24 9.64 9.65
N LYS A 187 -15.97 10.73 9.86
CA LYS A 187 -16.25 11.74 8.82
C LYS A 187 -14.99 12.48 8.37
N GLU A 188 -14.11 12.82 9.30
CA GLU A 188 -12.83 13.45 8.96
C GLU A 188 -11.94 12.48 8.16
N LEU A 189 -11.91 11.20 8.53
CA LEU A 189 -11.20 10.17 7.77
C LEU A 189 -11.78 9.95 6.37
N GLU A 190 -13.11 9.98 6.20
CA GLU A 190 -13.75 9.93 4.89
C GLU A 190 -13.30 11.10 4.01
N ALA A 191 -13.36 12.33 4.52
CA ALA A 191 -12.90 13.51 3.79
C ALA A 191 -11.41 13.42 3.43
N ILE A 192 -10.55 13.03 4.38
CA ILE A 192 -9.11 12.83 4.14
C ILE A 192 -8.87 11.72 3.09
N SER A 193 -9.68 10.66 3.08
CA SER A 193 -9.59 9.59 2.06
C SER A 193 -9.88 10.14 0.67
N HIS A 194 -10.93 10.97 0.54
CA HIS A 194 -11.24 11.65 -0.72
C HIS A 194 -10.10 12.54 -1.19
N PHE A 195 -9.44 13.27 -0.28
CA PHE A 195 -8.29 14.08 -0.62
C PHE A 195 -7.12 13.25 -1.17
N TRP A 196 -6.72 12.20 -0.47
CA TRP A 196 -5.61 11.35 -0.93
C TRP A 196 -5.95 10.62 -2.22
N ALA A 197 -7.18 10.13 -2.35
CA ALA A 197 -7.67 9.48 -3.56
C ALA A 197 -7.74 10.43 -4.76
N ALA A 198 -7.90 11.74 -4.57
CA ALA A 198 -7.91 12.74 -5.64
C ALA A 198 -6.51 13.08 -6.19
N ASN A 199 -5.46 12.85 -5.39
CA ASN A 199 -4.11 13.27 -5.73
C ASN A 199 -3.46 12.31 -6.74
N LYS A 200 -2.73 12.84 -7.72
CA LYS A 200 -2.01 12.05 -8.75
C LYS A 200 -0.54 12.08 -8.51
#